data_AF-A0A2H0BJI9-F1
#
_entry.id   AF-A0A2H0BJI9-F1
#
_cell.length_a   1.000
_cell.length_b   1.000
_cell.length_c   1.000
_cell.angle_alpha   90.00
_cell.angle_beta   90.00
_cell.angle_gamma   90.00
#
_symmetry.space_group_name_H-M   'P 1'
#
loop_
_entity.id
_entity.type
_entity.pdbx_description
1 polymer ?
#
loop_
_entity_poly.entity_id
_entity_poly.type
_entity_poly.pdbx_seq_one_letter_code
_entity_poly.pdbx_strand_id
1 'polypeptide(L)' 'MIIFIKYKWLMLYLYTNKDGYSGVSTTLELGAAVALGKPIYALSDKDEELCRLVLFRGFIKTPKELIKILK' A
#
# COMPACT_ATOMS: atom_id res chain seq x y z
N MET A 1 1.12 2.73 -9.42
CA MET A 1 -0.30 2.38 -9.65
C MET A 1 -0.89 1.81 -8.36
N ILE A 2 -2.14 2.13 -8.04
CA ILE A 2 -2.76 1.70 -6.78
C ILE A 2 -3.76 0.58 -7.06
N ILE A 3 -3.80 -0.42 -6.18
CA ILE A 3 -4.77 -1.51 -6.28
C ILE A 3 -5.48 -1.65 -4.94
N PHE A 4 -6.81 -1.48 -4.97
CA PHE A 4 -7.69 -1.81 -3.86
C PHE A 4 -8.13 -3.27 -3.99
N ILE A 5 -7.90 -4.06 -2.95
CA ILE A 5 -8.36 -5.45 -2.90
C ILE A 5 -9.36 -5.59 -1.75
N LYS A 6 -10.56 -6.07 -2.08
CA LYS A 6 -11.58 -6.44 -1.10
C LYS A 6 -11.57 -7.95 -0.90
N TYR A 7 -11.30 -8.42 0.32
CA TYR A 7 -11.33 -9.83 0.69
C TYR A 7 -12.18 -10.06 1.94
N LYS A 8 -13.29 -10.79 1.78
CA LYS A 8 -14.38 -10.89 2.78
C LYS A 8 -14.85 -9.49 3.23
N TRP A 9 -14.30 -8.98 4.33
CA TRP A 9 -14.61 -7.67 4.94
C TRP A 9 -13.40 -6.73 5.00
N LEU A 10 -12.20 -7.24 4.69
CA LEU A 10 -10.95 -6.49 4.73
C LEU A 10 -10.75 -5.78 3.39
N MET A 11 -10.47 -4.48 3.43
CA MET A 11 -10.04 -3.72 2.26
C MET A 11 -8.57 -3.36 2.43
N LEU A 12 -7.74 -3.86 1.52
CA LEU A 12 -6.30 -3.65 1.50
C LEU A 12 -5.94 -2.58 0.48
N TYR A 13 -4.94 -1.75 0.82
CA TYR A 13 -4.33 -0.82 -0.11
C TYR A 13 -2.95 -1.31 -0.54
N LEU A 14 -2.77 -1.60 -1.83
CA LEU A 14 -1.48 -1.95 -2.39
C LEU A 14 -0.87 -0.77 -3.14
N TYR A 15 0.26 -0.30 -2.61
CA TYR A 15 1.07 0.72 -3.22
C TYR A 15 2.14 0.07 -4.11
N THR A 16 1.98 0.20 -5.44
CA THR A 16 3.00 -0.26 -6.39
C THR A 16 3.83 0.93 -6.83
N ASN A 17 5.02 1.02 -6.25
CA ASN A 17 6.06 1.94 -6.63
C ASN A 17 7.36 1.14 -6.73
N LYS A 18 7.82 0.87 -7.95
CA LYS A 18 9.05 0.09 -8.17
C LYS A 18 10.31 0.97 -8.10
N ASP A 19 10.17 2.27 -8.38
CA ASP A 19 11.29 3.18 -8.65
C ASP A 19 11.33 4.41 -7.74
N GLY A 20 10.47 4.49 -6.72
CA GLY A 20 10.45 5.59 -5.75
C GLY A 20 9.48 6.71 -6.07
N TYR A 21 9.06 6.87 -7.33
CA TYR A 21 8.11 7.91 -7.73
C TYR A 21 6.63 7.52 -7.56
N SER A 22 5.88 8.45 -6.97
CA SER A 22 4.43 8.37 -6.86
C SER A 22 3.80 9.74 -7.13
N GLY A 23 2.82 9.76 -8.03
CA GLY A 23 2.10 10.99 -8.35
C GLY A 23 1.27 11.51 -7.17
N VAL A 24 0.95 12.81 -7.22
CA VAL A 24 0.18 13.51 -6.18
C VAL A 24 -1.16 12.83 -5.86
N SER A 25 -1.88 12.34 -6.88
CA SER A 25 -3.15 11.62 -6.70
C SER A 25 -2.97 10.34 -5.88
N THR A 26 -1.85 9.64 -6.08
CA THR A 26 -1.55 8.43 -5.31
C THR A 26 -1.27 8.74 -3.85
N THR A 27 -0.60 9.87 -3.58
CA THR A 27 -0.39 10.34 -2.20
C THR A 27 -1.70 10.72 -1.52
N LEU A 28 -2.63 11.35 -2.24
CA LEU A 28 -3.96 11.68 -1.71
C LEU A 28 -4.77 10.43 -1.35
N GLU A 29 -4.78 9.43 -2.23
CA GLU A 29 -5.44 8.14 -1.98
C GLU A 29 -4.82 7.39 -0.79
N LEU A 30 -3.50 7.51 -0.59
CA LEU A 30 -2.80 6.96 0.56
C LEU A 30 -3.31 7.59 1.87
N GLY A 31 -3.40 8.92 1.90
CA GLY A 31 -3.96 9.66 3.04
C GLY A 31 -5.41 9.26 3.35
N ALA A 32 -6.24 9.09 2.31
CA ALA A 32 -7.61 8.61 2.48
C ALA A 32 -7.67 7.19 3.04
N ALA A 33 -6.76 6.30 2.62
CA ALA A 33 -6.67 4.94 3.16
C ALA A 33 -6.28 4.93 4.65
N VAL A 34 -5.35 5.80 5.05
CA VAL A 34 -4.98 5.99 6.46
C VAL A 34 -6.17 6.48 7.28
N ALA A 35 -6.88 7.51 6.82
CA ALA A 35 -8.05 8.07 7.50
C ALA A 35 -9.18 7.04 7.69
N LEU A 36 -9.33 6.12 6.73
CA LEU A 36 -10.31 5.03 6.79
C LEU A 36 -9.83 3.80 7.59
N GLY A 37 -8.65 3.87 8.22
CA GLY A 37 -8.09 2.76 9.00
C GLY A 37 -7.72 1.52 8.17
N LYS A 38 -7.52 1.68 6.85
CA LYS A 38 -7.19 0.56 5.98
C LYS A 38 -5.71 0.20 6.14
N PRO A 39 -5.36 -1.09 6.27
CA PRO A 39 -3.96 -1.48 6.24
C PRO A 39 -3.39 -1.25 4.84
N ILE A 40 -2.21 -0.64 4.80
CA ILE A 40 -1.50 -0.27 3.57
C ILE A 40 -0.23 -1.10 3.48
N TYR A 41 -0.02 -1.77 2.36
CA TYR A 41 1.22 -2.49 2.08
C TYR A 41 1.83 -1.99 0.77
N ALA A 42 3.15 -1.94 0.73
CA ALA A 42 3.90 -1.47 -0.42
C ALA A 42 4.66 -2.63 -1.09
N LEU A 43 4.93 -2.49 -2.39
CA LEU A 43 5.74 -3.46 -3.14
C LEU A 43 7.25 -3.28 -2.85
N SER A 44 7.66 -2.07 -2.46
CA SER A 44 9.04 -1.64 -2.29
C SER A 44 9.14 -0.66 -1.13
N ASP A 45 10.28 -0.69 -0.44
CA ASP A 45 10.73 0.28 0.57
C ASP A 45 11.45 1.48 -0.05
N LYS A 46 11.70 1.44 -1.36
CA LYS A 46 12.21 2.57 -2.12
C LYS A 46 11.07 3.54 -2.42
N ASP A 47 11.02 4.62 -1.65
CA ASP A 47 10.09 5.73 -1.82
C ASP A 47 10.87 7.05 -1.75
N GLU A 48 10.68 7.93 -2.74
CA GLU A 48 11.32 9.27 -2.76
C GLU A 48 10.82 10.15 -1.61
N GLU A 49 9.58 9.95 -1.17
CA GLU A 49 8.98 10.68 -0.04
C GLU A 49 9.01 9.79 1.20
N LEU A 50 10.08 9.91 1.97
CA LEU A 50 10.31 9.11 3.19
C LEU A 50 9.17 9.18 4.20
N CYS A 51 8.40 10.28 4.20
CA CYS A 51 7.23 10.44 5.06
C CYS A 51 6.12 9.42 4.80
N ARG A 52 6.06 8.80 3.61
CA ARG A 52 5.08 7.75 3.30
C ARG A 52 5.42 6.41 3.95
N LEU A 53 6.70 6.19 4.29
CA LEU A 53 7.17 4.90 4.82
C LEU A 53 6.49 4.52 6.14
N VAL A 54 6.18 5.49 6.99
CA VAL A 54 5.51 5.25 8.28
C VAL A 54 4.04 4.85 8.13
N LEU A 55 3.45 5.06 6.95
CA LEU A 55 2.06 4.73 6.66
C LEU A 55 1.91 3.27 6.20
N PHE A 56 3.02 2.64 5.79
CA PHE A 56 3.03 1.24 5.38
C PHE A 56 3.10 0.31 6.60
N ARG A 57 2.20 -0.67 6.63
CA ARG A 57 2.21 -1.76 7.60
C ARG A 57 3.30 -2.79 7.30
N GLY A 58 3.75 -2.85 6.05
CA GLY A 58 4.85 -3.71 5.62
C GLY A 58 4.99 -3.76 4.11
N PHE A 59 5.93 -4.58 3.65
CA PHE A 59 6.25 -4.74 2.24
C PHE A 59 5.91 -6.14 1.74
N ILE A 60 5.14 -6.23 0.67
CA ILE A 60 4.69 -7.47 0.05
C ILE A 60 5.21 -7.47 -1.38
N LYS A 61 6.20 -8.33 -1.68
CA LYS A 61 6.86 -8.39 -2.99
C LYS A 61 6.18 -9.38 -3.94
N THR A 62 5.46 -10.36 -3.40
CA THR A 62 4.83 -11.42 -4.20
C THR A 62 3.36 -11.64 -3.87
N PRO A 63 2.53 -12.07 -4.84
CA PRO A 63 1.14 -12.45 -4.56
C PRO A 63 1.00 -13.56 -3.50
N LYS A 64 1.99 -14.45 -3.39
CA LYS A 64 2.00 -15.52 -2.37
C LYS A 64 2.08 -14.96 -0.95
N GLU A 65 2.84 -13.89 -0.73
CA GLU A 65 2.93 -13.19 0.56
C GLU A 65 1.61 -12.49 0.89
N LEU A 66 0.97 -11.88 -0.11
CA LEU A 66 -0.35 -11.28 0.06
C LEU A 66 -1.38 -12.30 0.58
N ILE A 67 -1.40 -13.50 -0.01
CA ILE A 67 -2.32 -14.56 0.41
C ILE A 67 -2.12 -14.95 1.88
N LYS A 68 -0.89 -14.89 2.40
CA LYS A 68 -0.62 -15.20 3.83
C LYS A 68 -1.25 -14.17 4.78
N ILE A 69 -1.38 -12.92 4.33
CA ILE A 69 -1.97 -11.82 5.12
C ILE A 69 -3.50 -11.82 5.04
N LEU A 70 -4.05 -12.34 3.94
CA LEU A 70 -5.49 -12.41 3.71
C LEU A 70 -6.17 -13.65 4.32
N LYS A 71 -5.39 -14.67 4.72
CA LYS A 71 -5.89 -15.88 5.39
C LYS A 71 -6.19 -15.61 6.86
#